data_AF-A0A959YCK9-F1
#
_entry.id   AF-A0A959YCK9-F1
#
_cell.length_a   1.000
_cell.length_b   1.000
_cell.length_c   1.000
_cell.angle_alpha   90.00
_cell.angle_beta   90.00
_cell.angle_gamma   90.00
#
_symmetry.space_group_name_H-M   'P 1'
#
loop_
_entity.id
_entity.type
_entity.pdbx_description
1 polymer ?
#
loop_
_entity_poly.entity_id
_entity_poly.type
_entity_poly.pdbx_seq_one_letter_code
_entity_poly.pdbx_strand_id
1 'polypeptide(L)' 'MPKSYKHKKDTRTHIPSREEAGYEDANPLVQEKQELYLPKNPVVHRGQDPELFWLDKYGNDDRDDTLRVDLRS' A
#
# COMPACT_ATOMS: atom_id res chain seq x y z
N MET A 1 36.91 22.45 4.07
CA MET A 1 35.45 22.72 4.07
C MET A 1 34.71 21.40 4.20
N PRO A 2 33.74 21.26 5.12
CA PRO A 2 33.01 20.01 5.26
C PRO A 2 32.12 19.75 4.03
N LYS A 3 32.15 18.52 3.49
CA LYS A 3 31.26 18.08 2.42
C LYS A 3 29.94 17.60 3.03
N SER A 4 28.86 18.35 2.83
CA SER A 4 27.50 17.89 3.15
C SER A 4 26.95 17.03 2.01
N TYR A 5 26.47 15.83 2.31
CA TYR A 5 25.76 15.00 1.34
C TYR A 5 24.32 15.51 1.21
N LYS A 6 23.89 15.83 -0.03
CA LYS A 6 22.53 16.27 -0.34
C LYS A 6 21.81 15.21 -1.17
N HIS A 7 20.59 14.85 -0.78
CA HIS A 7 19.75 13.91 -1.51
C HIS A 7 19.00 14.63 -2.64
N LYS A 8 19.64 14.77 -3.81
CA LYS A 8 19.05 15.51 -4.96
C LYS A 8 17.77 14.88 -5.53
N LYS A 9 17.50 13.62 -5.21
CA LYS A 9 16.30 12.89 -5.65
C LYS A 9 15.13 13.02 -4.66
N ASP A 10 15.37 13.59 -3.49
CA ASP A 10 14.31 13.78 -2.52
C ASP A 10 13.45 14.97 -2.94
N THR A 11 12.22 14.69 -3.36
CA THR A 11 11.24 15.68 -3.79
C THR A 11 10.28 16.07 -2.65
N ARG A 12 10.48 15.52 -1.45
CA ARG A 12 9.64 15.82 -0.29
C ARG A 12 9.88 17.26 0.14
N THR A 13 8.80 18.03 0.22
CA THR A 13 8.85 19.44 0.64
C THR A 13 9.10 19.57 2.14
N HIS A 14 8.72 18.56 2.92
CA HIS A 14 8.86 18.51 4.37
C HIS A 14 9.10 17.07 4.84
N ILE A 15 10.01 16.88 5.80
CA ILE A 15 10.20 15.62 6.53
C ILE A 15 9.70 15.89 7.96
N PRO A 16 8.59 15.26 8.40
CA PRO A 16 8.04 15.49 9.73
C PRO A 16 9.08 15.14 10.80
N SER A 17 9.20 15.99 11.81
CA SER A 17 9.88 15.62 13.04
C SER A 17 9.01 14.67 13.87
N ARG A 18 9.58 14.04 14.90
CA ARG A 18 8.84 13.10 15.78
C ARG A 18 7.68 13.77 16.52
N GLU A 19 7.77 15.08 16.76
CA GLU A 19 6.71 15.87 17.42
C GLU A 19 5.59 16.27 16.44
N GLU A 20 5.87 16.23 15.14
CA GLU A 20 4.94 16.54 14.04
C GLU A 20 4.35 15.27 13.41
N ALA A 21 4.50 14.11 14.06
CA ALA A 21 3.89 12.87 13.61
C ALA A 21 2.36 13.05 13.49
N GLY A 22 1.80 12.72 12.33
CA GLY A 22 0.38 12.91 12.02
C GLY A 22 0.03 14.22 11.31
N TYR A 23 0.96 15.17 11.14
CA TYR A 23 0.71 16.38 10.34
C TYR A 23 0.33 16.07 8.89
N GLU A 24 0.79 14.93 8.38
CA GLU A 24 0.50 14.44 7.03
C GLU A 24 -0.93 13.92 6.84
N ASP A 25 -1.69 13.65 7.91
CA ASP A 25 -3.10 13.25 7.81
C ASP A 25 -3.97 14.36 7.20
N ALA A 26 -3.58 15.62 7.38
CA ALA A 26 -4.24 16.77 6.77
C ALA A 26 -3.82 17.00 5.30
N ASN A 27 -2.84 16.25 4.77
CA ASN A 27 -2.38 16.43 3.41
C ASN A 27 -3.32 15.70 2.43
N PRO A 28 -3.95 16.43 1.48
CA PRO A 28 -4.89 15.83 0.54
C PRO A 28 -4.25 14.73 -0.33
N LEU A 29 -2.96 14.84 -0.64
CA LEU A 29 -2.23 13.82 -1.44
C LEU A 29 -2.04 12.51 -0.68
N VAL A 30 -1.94 12.59 0.65
CA VAL A 30 -1.80 11.41 1.52
C VAL A 30 -3.17 10.76 1.72
N GLN A 31 -4.22 11.57 1.89
CA GLN A 31 -5.59 11.07 1.98
C GLN A 31 -6.06 10.37 0.70
N GLU A 32 -5.72 10.90 -0.47
CA GLU A 32 -6.07 10.28 -1.76
C GLU A 32 -5.46 8.88 -1.94
N LYS A 33 -4.28 8.63 -1.35
CA LYS A 33 -3.48 7.41 -1.59
C LYS A 33 -3.43 6.47 -0.38
N GLN A 34 -4.41 6.54 0.52
CA GLN A 34 -4.44 5.66 1.69
C GLN A 34 -4.68 4.20 1.33
N GLU A 35 -5.43 3.95 0.26
CA GLU A 35 -5.86 2.61 -0.12
C GLU A 35 -5.41 2.27 -1.54
N LEU A 36 -4.86 1.07 -1.70
CA LEU A 36 -4.45 0.54 -3.00
C LEU A 36 -5.27 -0.71 -3.33
N TYR A 37 -5.87 -0.71 -4.53
CA TYR A 37 -6.57 -1.86 -5.08
C TYR A 37 -5.68 -2.53 -6.11
N LEU A 38 -5.23 -3.74 -5.81
CA LEU A 38 -4.41 -4.55 -6.71
C LEU A 38 -5.23 -5.68 -7.31
N PRO A 39 -5.09 -6.00 -8.61
CA PRO A 39 -5.74 -7.17 -9.17
C PRO A 39 -5.18 -8.43 -8.50
N LYS A 40 -6.06 -9.33 -8.05
CA LYS A 40 -5.63 -10.63 -7.55
C LYS A 40 -5.16 -11.48 -8.72
N ASN A 41 -4.15 -12.31 -8.47
CA ASN A 41 -3.66 -13.27 -9.46
C ASN A 41 -4.82 -14.21 -9.84
N PRO A 42 -5.13 -14.48 -11.11
CA PRO A 42 -6.30 -15.25 -11.51
C PRO A 42 -6.06 -16.74 -11.25
N VAL A 43 -6.23 -17.18 -10.01
CA VAL A 43 -6.30 -18.61 -9.66
C VAL A 43 -7.77 -18.98 -9.69
N VAL A 44 -8.28 -19.28 -10.89
CA VAL A 44 -9.72 -19.35 -11.20
C VAL A 44 -10.35 -20.70 -10.80
N HIS A 45 -9.57 -21.65 -10.29
CA HIS A 45 -10.00 -23.03 -10.07
C HIS A 45 -9.13 -23.79 -9.06
N ARG A 46 -9.80 -24.62 -8.24
CA ARG A 46 -9.27 -25.43 -7.13
C ARG A 46 -8.05 -26.31 -7.47
N GLY A 47 -7.87 -26.68 -8.75
CA GLY A 47 -6.76 -27.53 -9.20
C GLY A 47 -5.45 -26.80 -9.46
N GLN A 48 -5.45 -25.46 -9.50
CA GLN A 48 -4.26 -24.66 -9.82
C GLN A 48 -3.44 -24.32 -8.59
N ASP A 49 -4.10 -24.14 -7.43
CA ASP A 49 -3.46 -24.01 -6.13
C ASP A 49 -4.50 -24.27 -5.01
N PRO A 50 -4.56 -25.49 -4.45
CA PRO A 50 -5.57 -25.86 -3.46
C PRO A 50 -5.38 -25.13 -2.12
N GLU A 51 -4.17 -24.66 -1.79
CA GLU A 51 -3.92 -23.94 -0.54
C GLU A 51 -4.48 -22.53 -0.57
N LEU A 52 -4.42 -21.87 -1.74
CA LEU A 52 -5.04 -20.55 -1.94
C LEU A 52 -6.58 -20.59 -1.84
N PHE A 53 -7.20 -21.73 -2.15
CA PHE A 53 -8.65 -21.93 -1.99
C PHE A 53 -9.07 -22.02 -0.51
N TRP A 54 -8.21 -22.54 0.38
CA TRP A 54 -8.54 -22.69 1.80
C TRP A 54 -8.34 -21.43 2.63
N LEU A 55 -7.67 -20.42 2.09
CA LEU A 55 -7.41 -19.15 2.76
C LEU A 55 -8.46 -18.06 2.47
N ASP A 56 -9.61 -18.43 1.87
CA ASP A 56 -10.72 -17.51 1.52
C ASP A 56 -10.24 -16.25 0.75
N LYS A 57 -9.19 -16.41 -0.05
CA LYS A 57 -8.47 -15.27 -0.67
C LYS A 57 -9.34 -14.48 -1.65
N TYR A 58 -10.36 -15.11 -2.24
CA TYR A 58 -11.26 -14.49 -3.22
C TYR A 58 -12.66 -14.21 -2.65
N GLY A 59 -12.83 -14.34 -1.32
CA GLY A 59 -14.10 -14.13 -0.63
C GLY A 59 -15.17 -15.16 -1.00
N ASN A 60 -16.39 -14.95 -0.48
CA ASN A 60 -17.49 -15.87 -0.67
C ASN A 60 -17.87 -16.00 -2.17
N ASP A 61 -17.83 -17.23 -2.69
CA ASP A 61 -18.05 -17.58 -4.11
C ASP A 61 -17.01 -17.00 -5.10
N ASP A 62 -15.78 -16.73 -4.67
CA ASP A 62 -14.69 -16.26 -5.55
C ASP A 62 -14.99 -14.92 -6.25
N ARG A 63 -15.79 -14.03 -5.63
CA ARG A 63 -16.27 -12.78 -6.26
C ARG A 63 -15.30 -11.61 -6.17
N ASP A 64 -14.30 -11.68 -5.29
CA ASP A 64 -13.40 -10.56 -5.08
C ASP A 64 -12.17 -10.65 -5.98
N ASP A 65 -12.19 -9.89 -7.07
CA ASP A 65 -11.08 -9.82 -8.03
C ASP A 65 -9.93 -8.90 -7.60
N THR A 66 -10.11 -8.10 -6.54
CA THR A 66 -9.13 -7.08 -6.11
C THR A 66 -8.75 -7.22 -4.64
N LEU A 67 -7.47 -7.04 -4.35
CA LEU A 67 -6.91 -6.99 -3.01
C LEU A 67 -6.80 -5.53 -2.57
N ARG A 68 -7.50 -5.18 -1.49
CA ARG A 68 -7.40 -3.88 -0.83
C ARG A 68 -6.21 -3.90 0.14
N VAL A 69 -5.28 -2.97 -0.02
CA VAL A 69 -4.10 -2.80 0.83
C VAL A 69 -4.16 -1.42 1.48
N ASP A 70 -4.05 -1.36 2.81
CA ASP A 70 -3.84 -0.09 3.53
C ASP A 70 -2.36 0.27 3.45
N LEU A 71 -2.07 1.41 2.81
CA LEU A 71 -0.70 1.90 2.61
C LEU A 71 -0.13 2.62 3.85
N ARG A 72 -0.89 2.70 4.95
CA ARG A 72 -0.47 3.32 6.22
C ARG A 72 0.05 2.30 7.26
N SER A 73 -0.05 1.00 6.98
CA SER A 73 0.25 -0.07 7.93
C SER A 73 1.73 -0.45 8.00
#